data_AF-A0A074YJ75-F1
#
_entry.id   AF-A0A074YJ75-F1
#
_cell.length_a   1.000
_cell.length_b   1.000
_cell.length_c   1.000
_cell.angle_alpha   90.00
_cell.angle_beta   90.00
_cell.angle_gamma   90.00
#
_symmetry.space_group_name_H-M   'P 1'
#
loop_
_entity.id
_entity.type
_entity.pdbx_description
1 polymer ?
#
loop_
_entity_poly.entity_id
_entity_poly.type
_entity_poly.pdbx_seq_one_letter_code
_entity_poly.pdbx_strand_id
1 'polypeptide(L)'
;MRLQTRPSPWPITERVGESGEPWIHPTSVSNSPRFQGEYGPVAEYDRRVQSGVLRDDQHQRTIIESLQDLHDMLANYNPPDVQEPTIESLQPKRKGFLSSIFGGGQKMQSSLQMPDDLPKGLYMYGDVGSGKTMMMDLFYDTLPGNIKRATRIHFHNFMQEVHRDLHKVKMQHGQDIDAIPFVAAHIAKRSSVLCFDEFQCTDVADAMILRRLVESLMNHGTVIVTTSNRHPTELYKNGVQRESFVPCINLLQRQLRVLNLDSPTDYRKIPRPPSGVYHFPLNMAASTHITHWFKYLGDFENDPPHPAEHYVWGRPIQVPEASGKAAHFDFNELIGRATGAADYIELVRNYDAFIVSNVPQMDHRSRDRARRFITFIDAVYESQAKLVLTSAVPLTELFLSREEVDAAIKQAADKGDSNAKAALHDGSDVDDVMRQMMDDLGMNMNMLKKSNFFSGDEEAFAFARALSRLSEMGSQMYVERGMGLEHKGGKKEKEHFSKVRSKWKEDSM
;
A
#
# COMPACT_ATOMS: atom_id res chain seq x y z
N MET A 1 -0.43 73.86 17.95
CA MET A 1 -0.68 73.78 16.49
C MET A 1 -1.30 72.40 16.21
N ARG A 2 -2.62 72.35 15.94
CA ARG A 2 -3.50 71.24 15.47
C ARG A 2 -3.46 69.89 16.25
N LEU A 3 -4.52 69.45 16.94
CA LEU A 3 -5.82 68.86 16.47
C LEU A 3 -5.57 67.54 15.68
N GLN A 4 -6.26 66.40 15.84
CA GLN A 4 -7.60 66.04 16.36
C GLN A 4 -7.69 64.47 16.31
N THR A 5 -8.05 63.75 17.38
CA THR A 5 -9.36 63.11 17.72
C THR A 5 -9.58 61.62 17.36
N ARG A 6 -9.82 60.87 18.45
CA ARG A 6 -10.60 59.61 18.70
C ARG A 6 -11.98 59.55 17.98
N PRO A 7 -12.76 58.42 17.95
CA PRO A 7 -12.99 57.49 19.08
C PRO A 7 -13.36 56.00 18.80
N SER A 8 -13.40 55.24 19.91
CA SER A 8 -14.05 53.93 20.11
C SER A 8 -15.59 54.05 20.10
N PRO A 9 -16.33 52.93 19.94
CA PRO A 9 -17.24 52.56 21.04
C PRO A 9 -17.36 51.04 21.31
N TRP A 10 -17.53 50.72 22.60
CA TRP A 10 -17.87 49.44 23.26
C TRP A 10 -19.25 48.87 22.83
N PRO A 11 -19.66 47.59 23.11
CA PRO A 11 -19.92 47.09 24.48
C PRO A 11 -19.62 45.61 24.80
N ILE A 12 -19.44 45.38 26.10
CA ILE A 12 -19.50 44.09 26.80
C ILE A 12 -20.97 43.66 26.89
N THR A 13 -21.29 42.41 26.53
CA THR A 13 -22.50 41.70 27.00
C THR A 13 -22.21 40.21 27.16
N GLU A 14 -22.47 39.68 28.36
CA GLU A 14 -22.64 38.25 28.64
C GLU A 14 -23.86 37.70 27.89
N ARG A 15 -23.72 36.55 27.21
CA ARG A 15 -24.77 35.55 27.02
C ARG A 15 -24.15 34.15 26.93
N VAL A 16 -24.65 33.27 27.79
CA VAL A 16 -24.61 31.82 27.64
C VAL A 16 -25.33 31.44 26.33
N GLY A 17 -24.72 30.57 25.53
CA GLY A 17 -25.32 30.04 24.31
C GLY A 17 -24.49 28.88 23.76
N GLU A 18 -25.06 27.68 23.87
CA GLU A 18 -24.60 26.46 23.22
C GLU A 18 -24.36 26.68 21.72
N SER A 19 -23.20 26.29 21.21
CA SER A 19 -23.04 25.95 19.81
C SER A 19 -21.89 24.95 19.67
N GLY A 20 -22.26 23.68 19.54
CA GLY A 20 -21.34 22.64 19.09
C GLY A 20 -20.85 23.00 17.69
N GLU A 21 -19.55 23.27 17.57
CA GLU A 21 -18.92 23.38 16.26
C GLU A 21 -18.63 21.97 15.72
N PRO A 22 -19.11 21.64 14.51
CA PRO A 22 -18.89 20.33 13.92
C PRO A 22 -17.43 20.17 13.47
N TRP A 23 -16.90 18.99 13.72
CA TRP A 23 -15.61 18.49 13.27
C TRP A 23 -15.40 18.76 11.76
N ILE A 24 -14.40 19.56 11.43
CA ILE A 24 -13.99 19.82 10.04
C ILE A 24 -13.15 18.61 9.57
N HIS A 25 -13.72 17.83 8.65
CA HIS A 25 -13.07 16.67 8.03
C HIS A 25 -12.32 17.05 6.75
N PRO A 26 -11.08 16.55 6.53
CA PRO A 26 -10.52 16.44 5.20
C PRO A 26 -11.11 15.20 4.49
N THR A 27 -11.82 15.43 3.38
CA THR A 27 -12.10 14.46 2.29
C THR A 27 -10.78 14.02 1.66
N SER A 28 -10.52 12.80 1.19
CA SER A 28 -11.38 11.80 0.53
C SER A 28 -10.70 10.42 0.56
N VAL A 29 -11.44 9.38 0.97
CA VAL A 29 -11.10 7.96 0.68
C VAL A 29 -11.82 7.61 -0.63
N SER A 30 -11.15 6.90 -1.54
CA SER A 30 -11.71 6.48 -2.84
C SER A 30 -13.01 5.71 -2.63
N ASN A 31 -14.13 6.34 -2.95
CA ASN A 31 -15.45 5.74 -2.85
C ASN A 31 -15.85 5.25 -4.25
N SER A 32 -15.43 4.03 -4.60
CA SER A 32 -15.95 3.36 -5.79
C SER A 32 -17.47 3.13 -5.61
N PRO A 33 -18.31 3.38 -6.63
CA PRO A 33 -19.75 3.21 -6.51
C PRO A 33 -20.09 1.73 -6.28
N ARG A 34 -20.75 1.43 -5.15
CA ARG A 34 -21.24 0.09 -4.82
C ARG A 34 -22.43 -0.26 -5.70
N PHE A 35 -22.38 -1.41 -6.38
CA PHE A 35 -23.52 -1.94 -7.12
C PHE A 35 -24.59 -2.47 -6.16
N GLN A 36 -25.84 -2.06 -6.35
CA GLN A 36 -26.98 -2.51 -5.55
C GLN A 36 -27.70 -3.65 -6.28
N GLY A 37 -27.41 -4.90 -5.90
CA GLY A 37 -28.07 -6.13 -6.36
C GLY A 37 -27.49 -7.34 -5.61
N GLU A 38 -28.17 -8.48 -5.62
CA GLU A 38 -27.75 -9.78 -5.05
C GLU A 38 -26.48 -10.30 -5.75
N TYR A 39 -25.35 -9.65 -5.49
CA TYR A 39 -24.13 -9.78 -6.27
C TYR A 39 -22.96 -10.05 -5.34
N GLY A 40 -22.56 -11.31 -5.23
CA GLY A 40 -21.52 -11.76 -4.31
C GLY A 40 -20.14 -11.96 -4.96
N PRO A 41 -19.11 -12.23 -4.13
CA PRO A 41 -17.74 -12.53 -4.55
C PRO A 41 -17.61 -13.49 -5.74
N VAL A 42 -18.33 -14.62 -5.72
CA VAL A 42 -18.23 -15.64 -6.78
C VAL A 42 -18.75 -15.10 -8.12
N ALA A 43 -19.88 -14.40 -8.10
CA ALA A 43 -20.46 -13.81 -9.31
C ALA A 43 -19.56 -12.72 -9.90
N GLU A 44 -18.93 -11.90 -9.05
CA GLU A 44 -17.95 -10.90 -9.50
C GLU A 44 -16.70 -11.52 -10.09
N TYR A 45 -16.20 -12.60 -9.50
CA TYR A 45 -15.08 -13.34 -10.07
C TYR A 45 -15.43 -13.90 -11.44
N ASP A 46 -16.56 -14.59 -11.57
CA ASP A 46 -17.00 -15.17 -12.85
C ASP A 46 -17.17 -14.09 -13.93
N ARG A 47 -17.70 -12.93 -13.57
CA ARG A 47 -17.80 -11.78 -14.50
C ARG A 47 -16.42 -11.29 -14.93
N ARG A 48 -15.47 -11.17 -14.01
CA ARG A 48 -14.09 -10.76 -14.32
C ARG A 48 -13.36 -11.81 -15.18
N VAL A 49 -13.65 -13.09 -14.99
CA VAL A 49 -13.13 -14.19 -15.83
C VAL A 49 -13.74 -14.13 -17.23
N GLN A 50 -15.07 -14.02 -17.35
CA GLN A 50 -15.77 -13.95 -18.64
C GLN A 50 -15.38 -12.73 -19.47
N SER A 51 -15.08 -11.61 -18.82
CA SER A 51 -14.59 -10.39 -19.48
C SER A 51 -13.10 -10.44 -19.86
N GLY A 52 -12.39 -11.50 -19.47
CA GLY A 52 -10.95 -11.67 -19.73
C GLY A 52 -10.04 -10.81 -18.85
N VAL A 53 -10.57 -10.18 -17.80
CA VAL A 53 -9.81 -9.39 -16.82
C VAL A 53 -9.03 -10.31 -15.88
N LEU A 54 -9.65 -11.43 -15.49
CA LEU A 54 -9.02 -12.48 -14.68
C LEU A 54 -8.92 -13.78 -15.48
N ARG A 55 -7.88 -14.56 -15.18
CA ARG A 55 -7.77 -15.95 -15.65
C ARG A 55 -8.47 -16.84 -14.65
N ASP A 56 -9.23 -17.81 -15.15
CA ASP A 56 -9.86 -18.79 -14.28
C ASP A 56 -8.82 -19.68 -13.58
N ASP A 57 -9.02 -19.92 -12.29
CA ASP A 57 -8.11 -20.66 -11.44
C ASP A 57 -8.87 -21.35 -10.30
N GLN A 58 -8.67 -22.67 -10.17
CA GLN A 58 -9.38 -23.52 -9.23
C GLN A 58 -9.01 -23.26 -7.75
N HIS A 59 -7.76 -22.91 -7.48
CA HIS A 59 -7.29 -22.59 -6.13
C HIS A 59 -7.92 -21.28 -5.66
N GLN A 60 -7.88 -20.25 -6.53
CA GLN A 60 -8.55 -18.97 -6.25
C GLN A 60 -10.05 -19.14 -6.05
N ARG A 61 -10.74 -19.96 -6.85
CA ARG A 61 -12.17 -20.25 -6.67
C ARG A 61 -12.50 -20.78 -5.27
N THR A 62 -11.68 -21.67 -4.72
CA THR A 62 -11.89 -22.23 -3.37
C THR A 62 -11.80 -21.13 -2.28
N ILE A 63 -10.89 -20.17 -2.47
CA ILE A 63 -10.76 -19.00 -1.59
C ILE A 63 -11.96 -18.06 -1.78
N ILE A 64 -12.42 -17.86 -3.01
CA ILE A 64 -13.54 -16.99 -3.34
C ILE A 64 -14.86 -17.54 -2.78
N GLU A 65 -15.03 -18.86 -2.74
CA GLU A 65 -16.13 -19.50 -2.00
C GLU A 65 -16.08 -19.11 -0.51
N SER A 66 -14.89 -19.02 0.09
CA SER A 66 -14.73 -18.55 1.47
C SER A 66 -15.11 -17.07 1.64
N LEU A 67 -14.87 -16.24 0.62
CA LEU A 67 -15.34 -14.85 0.58
C LEU A 67 -16.87 -14.79 0.45
N GLN A 68 -17.46 -15.67 -0.37
CA GLN A 68 -18.89 -15.78 -0.55
C GLN A 68 -19.58 -16.23 0.74
N ASP A 69 -19.03 -17.21 1.46
CA ASP A 69 -19.54 -17.62 2.78
C ASP A 69 -19.62 -16.41 3.73
N LEU A 70 -18.55 -15.60 3.78
CA LEU A 70 -18.53 -14.41 4.62
C LEU A 70 -19.52 -13.34 4.14
N HIS A 71 -19.63 -13.14 2.83
CA HIS A 71 -20.63 -12.26 2.24
C HIS A 71 -22.04 -12.65 2.69
N ASP A 72 -22.39 -13.94 2.62
CA ASP A 72 -23.74 -14.41 2.94
C ASP A 72 -24.02 -14.35 4.46
N MET A 73 -23.00 -14.59 5.29
CA MET A 73 -23.10 -14.31 6.73
C MET A 73 -23.32 -12.82 6.99
N LEU A 74 -22.58 -11.94 6.31
CA LEU A 74 -22.72 -10.50 6.45
C LEU A 74 -24.07 -9.99 5.96
N ALA A 75 -24.63 -10.57 4.90
CA ALA A 75 -25.95 -10.21 4.38
C ALA A 75 -27.07 -10.40 5.43
N ASN A 76 -26.89 -11.38 6.32
CA ASN A 76 -27.81 -11.68 7.42
C ASN A 76 -27.38 -11.07 8.77
N TYR A 77 -26.21 -10.46 8.84
CA TYR A 77 -25.68 -9.87 10.07
C TYR A 77 -26.14 -8.41 10.23
N ASN A 78 -26.66 -8.09 11.42
CA ASN A 78 -26.96 -6.71 11.79
C ASN A 78 -26.06 -6.29 12.96
N PRO A 79 -25.05 -5.43 12.74
CA PRO A 79 -24.12 -5.05 13.79
C PRO A 79 -24.85 -4.32 14.93
N PRO A 80 -24.48 -4.58 16.19
CA PRO A 80 -25.09 -3.92 17.34
C PRO A 80 -24.77 -2.42 17.36
N ASP A 81 -25.61 -1.65 18.06
CA ASP A 81 -25.35 -0.24 18.28
C ASP A 81 -24.08 -0.05 19.11
N VAL A 82 -23.22 0.84 18.63
CA VAL A 82 -21.93 1.11 19.26
C VAL A 82 -22.14 1.93 20.53
N GLN A 83 -21.86 1.30 21.67
CA GLN A 83 -21.87 1.96 22.97
C GLN A 83 -20.56 2.74 23.16
N GLU A 84 -20.64 4.07 23.19
CA GLU A 84 -19.49 4.89 23.56
C GLU A 84 -19.29 4.85 25.07
N PRO A 85 -18.08 4.51 25.55
CA PRO A 85 -17.81 4.56 26.98
C PRO A 85 -17.89 6.01 27.48
N THR A 86 -18.49 6.24 28.64
CA THR A 86 -18.50 7.56 29.28
C THR A 86 -17.17 7.83 29.99
N ILE A 87 -16.68 9.07 30.01
CA ILE A 87 -15.40 9.45 30.66
C ILE A 87 -15.35 9.04 32.14
N GLU A 88 -16.49 9.08 32.85
CA GLU A 88 -16.61 8.63 34.24
C GLU A 88 -16.40 7.11 34.42
N SER A 89 -16.71 6.31 33.40
CA SER A 89 -16.57 4.85 33.45
C SER A 89 -15.13 4.36 33.29
N LEU A 90 -14.22 5.25 32.85
CA LEU A 90 -12.82 4.93 32.54
C LEU A 90 -11.81 5.57 33.52
N GLN A 91 -12.29 6.30 34.53
CA GLN A 91 -11.43 6.69 35.65
C GLN A 91 -11.16 5.47 36.55
N PRO A 92 -9.90 5.21 36.94
CA PRO A 92 -9.62 4.18 37.92
C PRO A 92 -10.32 4.55 39.23
N LYS A 93 -11.25 3.71 39.71
CA LYS A 93 -11.80 3.85 41.07
C LYS A 93 -10.63 3.91 42.03
N ARG A 94 -10.41 5.07 42.67
CA ARG A 94 -9.37 5.26 43.68
C ARG A 94 -9.56 4.20 44.76
N LYS A 95 -8.75 3.14 44.74
CA LYS A 95 -8.70 2.17 45.84
C LYS A 95 -8.13 2.90 47.05
N GLY A 96 -8.96 3.10 48.07
CA GLY A 96 -8.49 3.59 49.36
C GLY A 96 -7.41 2.68 49.93
N PHE A 97 -6.42 3.26 50.60
CA PHE A 97 -5.19 2.66 51.13
C PHE A 97 -5.38 1.52 52.16
N LEU A 98 -6.56 0.93 52.30
CA LEU A 98 -6.88 -0.09 53.30
C LEU A 98 -7.43 -1.41 52.73
N SER A 99 -7.48 -1.61 51.40
CA SER A 99 -8.02 -2.86 50.83
C SER A 99 -6.96 -3.89 50.38
N SER A 100 -5.67 -3.73 50.73
CA SER A 100 -4.61 -4.59 50.18
C SER A 100 -4.34 -5.90 50.93
N ILE A 101 -5.20 -6.32 51.86
CA ILE A 101 -4.93 -7.52 52.69
C ILE A 101 -6.01 -8.62 52.57
N PHE A 102 -7.12 -8.40 51.87
CA PHE A 102 -8.06 -9.48 51.55
C PHE A 102 -8.68 -9.27 50.16
N GLY A 103 -8.51 -10.24 49.27
CA GLY A 103 -9.32 -10.35 48.04
C GLY A 103 -8.49 -10.58 46.78
N GLY A 104 -8.59 -11.80 46.26
CA GLY A 104 -7.93 -12.27 45.04
C GLY A 104 -8.22 -11.44 43.79
N GLY A 105 -7.36 -11.64 42.80
CA GLY A 105 -7.32 -10.87 41.55
C GLY A 105 -8.68 -10.72 40.87
N GLN A 106 -9.28 -9.55 41.00
CA GLN A 106 -10.30 -9.09 40.08
C GLN A 106 -9.59 -8.63 38.80
N LYS A 107 -9.65 -9.48 37.77
CA LYS A 107 -9.49 -9.06 36.38
C LYS A 107 -10.43 -7.89 36.12
N MET A 108 -9.90 -6.78 35.64
CA MET A 108 -10.68 -5.72 35.02
C MET A 108 -11.31 -6.31 33.75
N GLN A 109 -12.51 -6.90 33.86
CA GLN A 109 -13.32 -7.30 32.73
C GLN A 109 -13.94 -6.03 32.14
N SER A 110 -13.56 -5.68 30.92
CA SER A 110 -14.39 -4.82 30.06
C SER A 110 -15.77 -5.48 29.95
N SER A 111 -16.82 -4.74 30.31
CA SER A 111 -18.21 -5.22 30.40
C SER A 111 -18.88 -5.50 29.04
N LEU A 112 -18.14 -5.44 27.93
CA LEU A 112 -18.62 -5.82 26.61
C LEU A 112 -18.02 -7.19 26.26
N GLN A 113 -18.88 -8.18 26.07
CA GLN A 113 -18.53 -9.47 25.50
C GLN A 113 -18.74 -9.42 23.99
N MET A 114 -17.91 -10.11 23.22
CA MET A 114 -18.10 -10.22 21.76
C MET A 114 -19.50 -10.79 21.49
N PRO A 115 -20.27 -10.20 20.54
CA PRO A 115 -21.57 -10.73 20.18
C PRO A 115 -21.47 -12.19 19.74
N ASP A 116 -22.38 -13.05 20.23
CA ASP A 116 -22.39 -14.48 19.90
C ASP A 116 -22.65 -14.74 18.41
N ASP A 117 -23.31 -13.79 17.73
CA ASP A 117 -23.66 -13.82 16.32
C ASP A 117 -22.61 -13.14 15.42
N LEU A 118 -21.49 -12.66 15.97
CA LEU A 118 -20.43 -12.00 15.20
C LEU A 118 -19.83 -12.98 14.16
N PRO A 119 -19.95 -12.68 12.85
CA PRO A 119 -19.35 -13.52 11.82
C PRO A 119 -17.84 -13.60 12.00
N LYS A 120 -17.29 -14.81 11.87
CA LYS A 120 -15.84 -14.99 11.82
C LYS A 120 -15.29 -14.28 10.59
N GLY A 121 -14.34 -13.39 10.82
CA GLY A 121 -13.66 -12.66 9.77
C GLY A 121 -12.70 -13.55 8.98
N LEU A 122 -11.91 -12.93 8.10
CA LEU A 122 -10.95 -13.64 7.25
C LEU A 122 -9.55 -13.08 7.42
N TYR A 123 -8.57 -13.98 7.55
CA TYR A 123 -7.15 -13.67 7.50
C TYR A 123 -6.55 -14.36 6.29
N MET A 124 -6.38 -13.62 5.20
CA MET A 124 -5.82 -14.12 3.96
C MET A 124 -4.32 -13.84 3.94
N TYR A 125 -3.50 -14.88 3.82
CA TYR A 125 -2.05 -14.71 3.75
C TYR A 125 -1.45 -15.42 2.55
N GLY A 126 -0.30 -14.92 2.13
CA GLY A 126 0.52 -15.55 1.10
C GLY A 126 1.64 -14.64 0.66
N ASP A 127 2.56 -15.16 -0.12
CA ASP A 127 3.71 -14.45 -0.67
C ASP A 127 3.27 -13.31 -1.58
N VAL A 128 4.21 -12.42 -1.92
CA VAL A 128 3.99 -11.33 -2.86
C VAL A 128 3.31 -11.87 -4.13
N GLY A 129 2.36 -11.15 -4.72
CA GLY A 129 1.73 -11.57 -5.98
C GLY A 129 0.75 -12.76 -5.94
N SER A 130 0.44 -13.32 -4.77
CA SER A 130 -0.61 -14.35 -4.56
C SER A 130 -2.06 -13.87 -4.82
N GLY A 131 -2.26 -12.63 -5.25
CA GLY A 131 -3.60 -12.08 -5.53
C GLY A 131 -4.36 -11.55 -4.31
N LYS A 132 -3.70 -11.36 -3.16
CA LYS A 132 -4.24 -10.75 -1.93
C LYS A 132 -5.09 -9.49 -2.17
N THR A 133 -4.51 -8.51 -2.86
CA THR A 133 -5.17 -7.24 -3.14
C THR A 133 -6.41 -7.43 -3.98
N MET A 134 -6.34 -8.29 -5.00
CA MET A 134 -7.48 -8.63 -5.86
C MET A 134 -8.61 -9.28 -5.07
N MET A 135 -8.30 -10.22 -4.18
CA MET A 135 -9.29 -10.86 -3.30
C MET A 135 -9.95 -9.85 -2.37
N MET A 136 -9.17 -8.92 -1.82
CA MET A 136 -9.69 -7.84 -0.98
C MET A 136 -10.55 -6.85 -1.78
N ASP A 137 -10.14 -6.47 -3.00
CA ASP A 137 -10.93 -5.63 -3.92
C ASP A 137 -12.29 -6.29 -4.17
N LEU A 138 -12.26 -7.55 -4.60
CA LEU A 138 -13.44 -8.32 -4.96
C LEU A 138 -14.40 -8.45 -3.78
N PHE A 139 -13.90 -8.74 -2.57
CA PHE A 139 -14.74 -8.79 -1.37
C PHE A 139 -15.33 -7.43 -0.99
N TYR A 140 -14.51 -6.38 -1.00
CA TYR A 140 -14.95 -5.04 -0.60
C TYR A 140 -15.98 -4.44 -1.56
N ASP A 141 -15.79 -4.66 -2.87
CA ASP A 141 -16.70 -4.20 -3.93
C ASP A 141 -18.06 -4.91 -3.89
N THR A 142 -18.09 -6.14 -3.38
CA THR A 142 -19.28 -7.00 -3.31
C THR A 142 -19.95 -6.99 -1.95
N LEU A 143 -19.54 -6.13 -1.00
CA LEU A 143 -20.14 -6.10 0.34
C LEU A 143 -21.68 -5.95 0.25
N PRO A 144 -22.44 -6.76 1.02
CA PRO A 144 -23.89 -6.78 0.88
C PRO A 144 -24.51 -5.44 1.31
N GLY A 145 -25.63 -5.08 0.69
CA GLY A 145 -26.23 -3.75 0.79
C GLY A 145 -26.65 -3.31 2.20
N ASN A 146 -26.82 -4.25 3.14
CA ASN A 146 -27.07 -3.96 4.55
C ASN A 146 -25.84 -3.38 5.27
N ILE A 147 -24.62 -3.65 4.77
CA ILE A 147 -23.37 -3.13 5.33
C ILE A 147 -23.14 -1.69 4.86
N LYS A 148 -23.75 -0.72 5.56
CA LYS A 148 -23.65 0.71 5.22
C LYS A 148 -22.31 1.34 5.58
N ARG A 149 -21.57 0.73 6.49
CA ARG A 149 -20.37 1.30 7.13
C ARG A 149 -19.21 0.31 6.99
N ALA A 150 -18.36 0.51 5.99
CA ALA A 150 -17.15 -0.30 5.83
C ALA A 150 -15.97 0.61 5.54
N THR A 151 -14.79 0.18 5.94
CA THR A 151 -13.54 0.92 5.72
C THR A 151 -12.49 -0.07 5.27
N ARG A 152 -11.83 0.28 4.16
CA ARG A 152 -10.64 -0.40 3.69
C ARG A 152 -9.43 0.51 3.85
N ILE A 153 -8.38 0.01 4.47
CA ILE A 153 -7.21 0.81 4.82
C ILE A 153 -5.96 -0.06 4.94
N HIS A 154 -4.82 0.49 4.57
CA HIS A 154 -3.52 -0.13 4.82
C HIS A 154 -3.19 -0.12 6.32
N PHE A 155 -2.73 -1.25 6.88
CA PHE A 155 -2.57 -1.42 8.33
C PHE A 155 -1.67 -0.36 8.97
N HIS A 156 -0.56 0.00 8.35
CA HIS A 156 0.33 1.06 8.87
C HIS A 156 -0.38 2.42 9.01
N ASN A 157 -1.16 2.82 8.01
CA ASN A 157 -1.90 4.09 8.04
C ASN A 157 -2.98 4.05 9.12
N PHE A 158 -3.64 2.91 9.27
CA PHE A 158 -4.60 2.70 10.36
C PHE A 158 -3.94 2.87 11.74
N MET A 159 -2.78 2.27 11.98
CA MET A 159 -2.08 2.40 13.25
C MET A 159 -1.64 3.84 13.53
N GLN A 160 -1.19 4.58 12.52
CA GLN A 160 -0.91 6.01 12.66
C GLN A 160 -2.15 6.82 13.09
N GLU A 161 -3.31 6.55 12.49
CA GLU A 161 -4.57 7.19 12.90
C GLU A 161 -4.96 6.84 14.33
N VAL A 162 -4.83 5.57 14.71
CA VAL A 162 -5.11 5.11 16.07
C VAL A 162 -4.21 5.82 17.08
N HIS A 163 -2.91 5.90 16.85
CA HIS A 163 -1.98 6.59 17.75
C HIS A 163 -2.30 8.08 17.88
N ARG A 164 -2.65 8.74 16.77
CA ARG A 164 -3.09 10.14 16.77
C ARG A 164 -4.36 10.32 17.60
N ASP A 165 -5.34 9.43 17.44
CA ASP A 165 -6.61 9.52 18.17
C ASP A 165 -6.43 9.19 19.66
N LEU A 166 -5.59 8.21 20.00
CA LEU A 166 -5.18 7.92 21.38
C LEU A 166 -4.51 9.13 22.04
N HIS A 167 -3.59 9.80 21.33
CA HIS A 167 -2.91 10.98 21.84
C HIS A 167 -3.89 12.15 22.07
N LYS A 168 -4.83 12.38 21.15
CA LYS A 168 -5.87 13.41 21.30
C LYS A 168 -6.74 13.17 22.55
N VAL A 169 -7.21 11.94 22.75
CA VAL A 169 -8.03 11.56 23.92
C VAL A 169 -7.23 11.79 25.22
N LYS A 170 -5.96 11.39 25.26
CA LYS A 170 -5.08 11.62 26.41
C LYS A 170 -4.81 13.09 26.68
N MET A 171 -4.68 13.92 25.65
CA MET A 171 -4.51 15.37 25.79
C MET A 171 -5.78 16.04 26.33
N GLN A 172 -6.96 15.59 25.92
CA GLN A 172 -8.23 16.17 26.33
C GLN A 172 -8.67 15.74 27.74
N HIS A 173 -8.37 14.51 28.14
CA HIS A 173 -8.93 13.92 29.36
C HIS A 173 -7.87 13.43 30.37
N GLY A 174 -6.58 13.58 30.08
CA GLY A 174 -5.47 13.21 30.96
C GLY A 174 -4.76 11.92 30.54
N GLN A 175 -3.49 11.80 30.95
CA GLN A 175 -2.60 10.69 30.57
C GLN A 175 -3.00 9.34 31.18
N ASP A 176 -3.72 9.36 32.32
CA ASP A 176 -4.11 8.16 33.07
C ASP A 176 -5.36 7.46 32.51
N ILE A 177 -6.00 8.03 31.49
CA ILE A 177 -7.20 7.44 30.89
C ILE A 177 -6.82 6.35 29.88
N ASP A 178 -7.52 5.23 30.00
CA ASP A 178 -7.48 4.18 29.01
C ASP A 178 -8.25 4.60 27.75
N ALA A 179 -7.53 5.16 26.78
CA ALA A 179 -8.10 5.72 25.56
C ALA A 179 -8.50 4.66 24.51
N ILE A 180 -8.07 3.40 24.65
CA ILE A 180 -8.32 2.36 23.63
C ILE A 180 -9.81 2.08 23.42
N PRO A 181 -10.64 1.86 24.46
CA PRO A 181 -12.08 1.64 24.28
C PRO A 181 -12.79 2.80 23.58
N PHE A 182 -12.39 4.05 23.86
CA PHE A 182 -12.92 5.23 23.17
C PHE A 182 -12.60 5.23 21.68
N VAL A 183 -11.33 5.03 21.34
CA VAL A 183 -10.88 5.01 19.95
C VAL A 183 -11.54 3.84 19.19
N ALA A 184 -11.65 2.67 19.82
CA ALA A 184 -12.32 1.52 19.26
C ALA A 184 -13.83 1.78 19.00
N ALA A 185 -14.55 2.38 19.94
CA ALA A 185 -15.95 2.75 19.75
C ALA A 185 -16.10 3.77 18.59
N HIS A 186 -15.21 4.75 18.51
CA HIS A 186 -15.24 5.74 17.44
C HIS A 186 -14.97 5.13 16.05
N ILE A 187 -14.04 4.17 15.97
CA ILE A 187 -13.78 3.40 14.74
C ILE A 187 -14.98 2.49 14.42
N ALA A 188 -15.55 1.80 15.42
CA ALA A 188 -16.69 0.93 15.23
C ALA A 188 -17.95 1.70 14.79
N LYS A 189 -18.10 2.98 15.16
CA LYS A 189 -19.18 3.86 14.68
C LYS A 189 -19.06 4.24 13.21
N ARG A 190 -17.84 4.34 12.65
CA ARG A 190 -17.63 4.61 11.22
C ARG A 190 -17.59 3.34 10.37
N SER A 191 -17.27 2.19 10.97
CA SER A 191 -17.08 0.95 10.24
C SER A 191 -17.55 -0.28 11.02
N SER A 192 -18.54 -1.00 10.49
CA SER A 192 -18.93 -2.33 10.97
C SER A 192 -18.14 -3.46 10.29
N VAL A 193 -17.50 -3.19 9.14
CA VAL A 193 -16.58 -4.11 8.47
C VAL A 193 -15.26 -3.40 8.18
N LEU A 194 -14.19 -3.84 8.84
CA LEU A 194 -12.82 -3.33 8.66
C LEU A 194 -12.01 -4.27 7.76
N CYS A 195 -11.60 -3.75 6.61
CA CYS A 195 -10.72 -4.42 5.67
C CYS A 195 -9.30 -3.87 5.81
N PHE A 196 -8.38 -4.65 6.37
CA PHE A 196 -6.97 -4.29 6.47
C PHE A 196 -6.16 -4.86 5.31
N ASP A 197 -5.55 -3.97 4.54
CA ASP A 197 -4.51 -4.37 3.59
C ASP A 197 -3.15 -4.39 4.25
N GLU A 198 -2.34 -5.39 3.88
CA GLU A 198 -0.95 -5.57 4.33
C GLU A 198 -0.78 -5.53 5.85
N PHE A 199 -1.55 -6.36 6.56
CA PHE A 199 -1.45 -6.47 8.01
C PHE A 199 -0.08 -7.00 8.42
N GLN A 200 0.73 -6.10 8.97
CA GLN A 200 2.07 -6.37 9.44
C GLN A 200 2.33 -5.62 10.74
N CYS A 201 2.86 -6.32 11.73
CA CYS A 201 3.27 -5.71 12.99
C CYS A 201 4.78 -5.82 13.10
N THR A 202 5.47 -4.69 13.01
CA THR A 202 6.93 -4.57 13.14
C THR A 202 7.34 -3.72 14.34
N ASP A 203 6.50 -2.77 14.74
CA ASP A 203 6.76 -1.85 15.86
C ASP A 203 6.25 -2.40 17.20
N VAL A 204 7.00 -2.13 18.28
CA VAL A 204 6.64 -2.54 19.64
C VAL A 204 5.42 -1.78 20.17
N ALA A 205 5.27 -0.50 19.83
CA ALA A 205 4.14 0.32 20.23
C ALA A 205 2.83 -0.19 19.63
N ASP A 206 2.86 -0.60 18.36
CA ASP A 206 1.73 -1.24 17.68
C ASP A 206 1.39 -2.56 18.37
N ALA A 207 2.40 -3.41 18.59
CA ALA A 207 2.24 -4.70 19.24
C ALA A 207 1.60 -4.58 20.64
N MET A 208 1.94 -3.53 21.39
CA MET A 208 1.41 -3.29 22.74
C MET A 208 -0.09 -2.96 22.78
N ILE A 209 -0.63 -2.30 21.75
CA ILE A 209 -2.03 -1.85 21.75
C ILE A 209 -2.94 -2.75 20.91
N LEU A 210 -2.39 -3.43 19.90
CA LEU A 210 -3.16 -4.09 18.84
C LEU A 210 -4.16 -5.12 19.37
N ARG A 211 -3.74 -5.96 20.32
CA ARG A 211 -4.64 -6.94 20.95
C ARG A 211 -5.88 -6.27 21.52
N ARG A 212 -5.68 -5.25 22.35
CA ARG A 212 -6.75 -4.56 23.09
C ARG A 212 -7.67 -3.84 22.13
N LEU A 213 -7.10 -3.24 21.08
CA LEU A 213 -7.85 -2.56 20.04
C LEU A 213 -8.74 -3.54 19.25
N VAL A 214 -8.17 -4.63 18.74
CA VAL A 214 -8.91 -5.65 17.97
C VAL A 214 -10.02 -6.28 18.81
N GLU A 215 -9.72 -6.63 20.07
CA GLU A 215 -10.70 -7.16 21.02
C GLU A 215 -11.85 -6.16 21.24
N SER A 216 -11.53 -4.88 21.45
CA SER A 216 -12.55 -3.84 21.63
C SER A 216 -13.38 -3.57 20.37
N LEU A 217 -12.79 -3.65 19.18
CA LEU A 217 -13.52 -3.53 17.91
C LEU A 217 -14.52 -4.68 17.72
N MET A 218 -14.09 -5.92 18.00
CA MET A 218 -14.95 -7.10 17.94
C MET A 218 -16.06 -7.07 19.00
N ASN A 219 -15.80 -6.52 20.18
CA ASN A 219 -16.82 -6.29 21.21
C ASN A 219 -17.92 -5.33 20.75
N HIS A 220 -17.65 -4.44 19.80
CA HIS A 220 -18.65 -3.59 19.14
C HIS A 220 -19.29 -4.24 17.91
N GLY A 221 -19.06 -5.54 17.69
CA GLY A 221 -19.58 -6.27 16.53
C GLY A 221 -18.88 -5.92 15.21
N THR A 222 -17.65 -5.41 15.26
CA THR A 222 -16.90 -5.11 14.03
C THR A 222 -16.31 -6.39 13.46
N VAL A 223 -16.66 -6.71 12.21
CA VAL A 223 -16.09 -7.82 11.47
C VAL A 223 -14.78 -7.36 10.82
N ILE A 224 -13.73 -8.17 10.96
CA ILE A 224 -12.40 -7.86 10.43
C ILE A 224 -12.06 -8.79 9.28
N VAL A 225 -11.63 -8.23 8.16
CA VAL A 225 -11.06 -8.96 7.03
C VAL A 225 -9.68 -8.40 6.77
N THR A 226 -8.69 -9.27 6.56
CA THR A 226 -7.31 -8.82 6.45
C THR A 226 -6.51 -9.61 5.45
N THR A 227 -5.61 -8.92 4.73
CA THR A 227 -4.55 -9.53 3.92
C THR A 227 -3.20 -9.39 4.63
N SER A 228 -2.29 -10.36 4.46
CA SER A 228 -0.92 -10.26 5.00
C SER A 228 0.09 -11.07 4.18
N ASN A 229 1.36 -10.65 4.19
CA ASN A 229 2.47 -11.46 3.66
C ASN A 229 2.96 -12.51 4.66
N ARG A 230 2.36 -12.60 5.85
CA ARG A 230 2.79 -13.51 6.90
C ARG A 230 1.59 -14.24 7.49
N HIS A 231 1.74 -15.53 7.74
CA HIS A 231 0.79 -16.29 8.55
C HIS A 231 0.68 -15.65 9.96
N PRO A 232 -0.49 -15.68 10.64
CA PRO A 232 -0.66 -15.03 11.95
C PRO A 232 0.40 -15.42 12.99
N THR A 233 0.83 -16.67 13.02
CA THR A 233 1.88 -17.17 13.95
C THR A 233 3.26 -16.57 13.68
N GLU A 234 3.45 -15.92 12.54
CA GLU A 234 4.70 -15.26 12.14
C GLU A 234 4.65 -13.73 12.25
N LEU A 235 3.50 -13.15 12.60
CA LEU A 235 3.39 -11.71 12.87
C LEU A 235 4.29 -11.32 14.03
N TYR A 236 5.08 -10.24 13.91
CA TYR A 236 6.00 -9.74 14.93
C TYR A 236 7.10 -10.74 15.36
N LYS A 237 7.43 -11.72 14.49
CA LYS A 237 8.46 -12.74 14.75
C LYS A 237 9.80 -12.02 14.99
N ASN A 238 10.50 -12.40 16.07
CA ASN A 238 11.72 -11.74 16.56
C ASN A 238 11.55 -10.32 17.12
N GLY A 239 10.31 -9.82 17.27
CA GLY A 239 10.04 -8.55 17.93
C GLY A 239 10.33 -8.58 19.44
N VAL A 240 10.64 -7.40 20.00
CA VAL A 240 10.91 -7.23 21.43
C VAL A 240 9.68 -7.63 22.23
N GLN A 241 9.84 -8.50 23.24
CA GLN A 241 8.76 -9.04 24.07
C GLN A 241 7.63 -9.72 23.27
N ARG A 242 7.98 -10.49 22.23
CA ARG A 242 7.02 -11.29 21.42
C ARG A 242 5.98 -12.05 22.24
N GLU A 243 6.35 -12.60 23.39
CA GLU A 243 5.44 -13.34 24.28
C GLU A 243 4.21 -12.52 24.68
N SER A 244 4.38 -11.20 24.87
CA SER A 244 3.27 -10.28 25.16
C SER A 244 2.32 -10.08 23.98
N PHE A 245 2.78 -10.34 22.74
CA PHE A 245 2.00 -10.24 21.51
C PHE A 245 1.29 -11.55 21.14
N VAL A 246 1.74 -12.71 21.65
CA VAL A 246 1.12 -14.03 21.41
C VAL A 246 -0.40 -14.04 21.68
N PRO A 247 -0.93 -13.40 22.74
CA PRO A 247 -2.38 -13.33 22.92
C PRO A 247 -3.14 -12.63 21.79
N CYS A 248 -2.51 -11.67 21.07
CA CYS A 248 -3.08 -11.07 19.86
C CYS A 248 -3.16 -12.09 18.72
N ILE A 249 -2.10 -12.85 18.51
CA ILE A 249 -2.06 -13.92 17.50
C ILE A 249 -3.18 -14.93 17.75
N ASN A 250 -3.33 -15.37 19.00
CA ASN A 250 -4.39 -16.30 19.40
C ASN A 250 -5.79 -15.72 19.17
N LEU A 251 -5.99 -14.41 19.42
CA LEU A 251 -7.25 -13.73 19.14
C LEU A 251 -7.55 -13.76 17.63
N LEU A 252 -6.58 -13.39 16.79
CA LEU A 252 -6.73 -13.41 15.34
C LEU A 252 -7.04 -14.82 14.83
N GLN A 253 -6.32 -15.85 15.27
CA GLN A 253 -6.56 -17.24 14.85
C GLN A 253 -7.90 -17.80 15.31
N ARG A 254 -8.43 -17.34 16.46
CA ARG A 254 -9.73 -17.77 16.96
C ARG A 254 -10.89 -17.13 16.20
N GLN A 255 -10.77 -15.83 15.93
CA GLN A 255 -11.85 -15.00 15.37
C GLN A 255 -11.82 -14.85 13.86
N LEU A 256 -10.69 -15.15 13.22
CA LEU A 256 -10.53 -15.09 11.78
C LEU A 256 -10.24 -16.49 11.23
N ARG A 257 -10.96 -16.86 10.16
CA ARG A 257 -10.62 -18.04 9.37
C ARG A 257 -9.37 -17.71 8.54
N VAL A 258 -8.30 -18.46 8.78
CA VAL A 258 -7.00 -18.26 8.14
C VAL A 258 -6.98 -18.99 6.80
N LEU A 259 -6.73 -18.27 5.72
CA LEU A 259 -6.71 -18.77 4.34
C LEU A 259 -5.33 -18.57 3.73
N ASN A 260 -4.78 -19.65 3.16
CA ASN A 260 -3.54 -19.58 2.40
C ASN A 260 -3.84 -19.31 0.91
N LEU A 261 -3.31 -18.20 0.41
CA LEU A 261 -3.42 -17.77 -0.98
C LEU A 261 -2.24 -18.25 -1.84
N ASP A 262 -1.23 -18.87 -1.25
CA ASP A 262 -0.10 -19.41 -1.97
C ASP A 262 -0.59 -20.53 -2.89
N SER A 263 -0.60 -20.25 -4.19
CA SER A 263 -0.80 -21.22 -5.25
C SER A 263 0.58 -21.61 -5.79
N PRO A 264 0.79 -22.87 -6.22
CA PRO A 264 1.96 -23.21 -7.05
C PRO A 264 1.98 -22.39 -8.35
N THR A 265 0.82 -21.87 -8.77
CA THR A 265 0.67 -20.87 -9.83
C THR A 265 0.86 -19.46 -9.24
N ASP A 266 2.08 -18.95 -9.30
CA ASP A 266 2.32 -17.53 -9.00
C ASP A 266 1.67 -16.68 -10.11
N TYR A 267 0.66 -15.87 -9.78
CA TYR A 267 -0.04 -15.00 -10.73
C TYR A 267 0.79 -13.77 -11.16
N ARG A 268 2.02 -13.61 -10.64
CA ARG A 268 3.08 -12.80 -11.25
C ARG A 268 3.74 -13.50 -12.44
N LYS A 269 3.77 -14.85 -12.45
CA LYS A 269 4.38 -15.69 -13.49
C LYS A 269 3.52 -15.85 -14.74
N ILE A 270 2.32 -15.27 -14.78
CA ILE A 270 1.65 -15.02 -16.06
C ILE A 270 2.45 -13.88 -16.70
N PRO A 271 3.07 -14.06 -17.88
CA PRO A 271 3.76 -12.99 -18.58
C PRO A 271 2.76 -11.86 -18.80
N ARG A 272 2.79 -10.84 -17.94
CA ARG A 272 1.96 -9.66 -18.12
C ARG A 272 2.59 -8.93 -19.29
N PRO A 273 1.82 -8.62 -20.34
CA PRO A 273 2.37 -7.83 -21.42
C PRO A 273 2.96 -6.55 -20.81
N PRO A 274 4.25 -6.24 -21.06
CA PRO A 274 4.82 -4.99 -20.59
C PRO A 274 3.92 -3.86 -21.10
N SER A 275 3.56 -2.93 -20.22
CA SER A 275 2.71 -1.78 -20.56
C SER A 275 3.38 -0.82 -21.54
N GLY A 276 4.58 -1.14 -22.03
CA GLY A 276 5.35 -0.31 -22.95
C GLY A 276 5.79 1.01 -22.33
N VAL A 277 5.80 1.15 -21.00
CA VAL A 277 6.29 2.36 -20.30
C VAL A 277 7.81 2.38 -20.12
N TYR A 278 8.47 1.23 -20.22
CA TYR A 278 9.92 1.12 -20.16
C TYR A 278 10.50 0.80 -21.53
N HIS A 279 11.56 1.50 -21.91
CA HIS A 279 12.25 1.32 -23.18
C HIS A 279 13.76 1.18 -22.96
N PHE A 280 14.34 0.20 -23.64
CA PHE A 280 15.77 -0.05 -23.74
C PHE A 280 16.02 -0.54 -25.18
N PRO A 281 17.18 -0.22 -25.80
CA PRO A 281 18.26 0.66 -25.34
C PRO A 281 18.00 2.15 -25.58
N LEU A 282 18.92 3.02 -25.12
CA LEU A 282 18.96 4.46 -25.45
C LEU A 282 19.35 4.68 -26.92
N ASN A 283 18.45 4.31 -27.82
CA ASN A 283 18.52 4.56 -29.26
C ASN A 283 17.57 5.71 -29.66
N MET A 284 17.46 6.00 -30.95
CA MET A 284 16.53 7.04 -31.43
C MET A 284 15.07 6.78 -31.05
N ALA A 285 14.66 5.52 -30.85
CA ALA A 285 13.30 5.19 -30.43
C ALA A 285 13.03 5.61 -28.96
N ALA A 286 14.07 5.75 -28.13
CA ALA A 286 13.94 6.20 -26.74
C ALA A 286 13.38 7.63 -26.65
N SER A 287 13.87 8.56 -27.48
CA SER A 287 13.36 9.94 -27.49
C SER A 287 11.90 10.02 -27.95
N THR A 288 11.54 9.23 -28.96
CA THR A 288 10.16 9.12 -29.44
C THR A 288 9.24 8.52 -28.36
N HIS A 289 9.73 7.52 -27.63
CA HIS A 289 9.00 6.88 -26.53
C HIS A 289 8.66 7.88 -25.41
N ILE A 290 9.65 8.65 -24.94
CA ILE A 290 9.46 9.69 -23.92
C ILE A 290 8.47 10.74 -24.40
N THR A 291 8.67 11.28 -25.62
CA THR A 291 7.80 12.31 -26.18
C THR A 291 6.34 11.84 -26.26
N HIS A 292 6.14 10.61 -26.70
CA HIS A 292 4.81 10.03 -26.83
C HIS A 292 4.13 9.82 -25.47
N TRP A 293 4.83 9.24 -24.50
CA TRP A 293 4.29 9.03 -23.16
C TRP A 293 4.05 10.33 -22.40
N PHE A 294 4.92 11.33 -22.56
CA PHE A 294 4.73 12.64 -21.94
C PHE A 294 3.50 13.34 -22.50
N LYS A 295 3.30 13.29 -23.82
CA LYS A 295 2.08 13.80 -24.45
C LYS A 295 0.82 13.04 -24.01
N TYR A 296 0.93 11.73 -23.81
CA TYR A 296 -0.21 10.90 -23.40
C TYR A 296 -0.62 11.10 -21.94
N LEU A 297 0.35 11.29 -21.04
CA LEU A 297 0.12 11.46 -19.60
C LEU A 297 -0.06 12.92 -19.17
N GLY A 298 0.48 13.87 -19.96
CA GLY A 298 0.31 15.30 -19.77
C GLY A 298 -0.97 15.84 -20.42
N ASP A 299 -1.19 17.13 -20.27
CA ASP A 299 -2.34 17.85 -20.82
C ASP A 299 -1.87 18.94 -21.80
N PHE A 300 -1.31 18.55 -22.94
CA PHE A 300 -0.70 19.50 -23.88
C PHE A 300 -1.71 20.48 -24.50
N GLU A 301 -3.01 20.18 -24.43
CA GLU A 301 -4.06 21.03 -24.99
C GLU A 301 -4.39 22.20 -24.05
N ASN A 302 -4.52 21.96 -22.75
CA ASN A 302 -4.85 23.01 -21.77
C ASN A 302 -3.62 23.54 -21.02
N ASP A 303 -2.56 22.74 -20.92
CA ASP A 303 -1.31 23.05 -20.21
C ASP A 303 -0.08 22.57 -21.01
N PRO A 304 0.31 23.29 -22.08
CA PRO A 304 1.45 22.93 -22.92
C PRO A 304 2.76 22.81 -22.12
N PRO A 305 3.71 21.93 -22.51
CA PRO A 305 4.96 21.72 -21.80
C PRO A 305 5.68 23.00 -21.41
N HIS A 306 5.96 23.14 -20.12
CA HIS A 306 6.63 24.32 -19.58
C HIS A 306 7.52 23.94 -18.39
N PRO A 307 8.57 24.73 -18.07
CA PRO A 307 9.33 24.54 -16.84
C PRO A 307 8.48 24.91 -15.63
N ALA A 308 8.70 24.23 -14.51
CA ALA A 308 8.04 24.52 -13.23
C ALA A 308 9.02 24.48 -12.05
N GLU A 309 8.69 25.15 -10.96
CA GLU A 309 9.49 25.18 -9.75
C GLU A 309 8.67 24.80 -8.52
N HIS A 310 9.23 23.94 -7.67
CA HIS A 310 8.68 23.57 -6.36
C HIS A 310 9.65 23.94 -5.25
N TYR A 311 9.18 24.10 -4.01
CA TYR A 311 10.03 24.56 -2.91
C TYR A 311 10.00 23.60 -1.72
N VAL A 312 11.19 23.11 -1.33
CA VAL A 312 11.37 22.28 -0.14
C VAL A 312 12.33 23.00 0.81
N TRP A 313 11.84 23.35 2.01
CA TRP A 313 12.58 24.11 3.02
C TRP A 313 13.28 25.38 2.47
N GLY A 314 12.62 26.07 1.54
CA GLY A 314 13.13 27.29 0.91
C GLY A 314 14.13 27.06 -0.23
N ARG A 315 14.41 25.81 -0.61
CA ARG A 315 15.23 25.46 -1.78
C ARG A 315 14.34 25.16 -3.00
N PRO A 316 14.59 25.77 -4.17
CA PRO A 316 13.85 25.47 -5.39
C PRO A 316 14.26 24.12 -5.99
N ILE A 317 13.28 23.34 -6.42
CA ILE A 317 13.39 22.12 -7.20
C ILE A 317 12.87 22.44 -8.59
N GLN A 318 13.77 22.37 -9.57
CA GLN A 318 13.45 22.63 -10.96
C GLN A 318 12.83 21.38 -11.61
N VAL A 319 11.69 21.55 -12.25
CA VAL A 319 11.06 20.58 -13.12
C VAL A 319 11.25 21.08 -14.56
N PRO A 320 12.14 20.45 -15.35
CA PRO A 320 12.49 20.94 -16.69
C PRO A 320 11.28 21.07 -17.60
N GLU A 321 10.41 20.04 -17.59
CA GLU A 321 9.19 20.02 -18.38
C GLU A 321 8.05 19.43 -17.55
N ALA A 322 6.97 20.20 -17.40
CA ALA A 322 5.72 19.81 -16.77
C ALA A 322 4.56 20.09 -17.74
N SER A 323 3.52 19.26 -17.67
CA SER A 323 2.27 19.45 -18.38
C SER A 323 1.15 18.73 -17.62
N GLY A 324 0.16 19.48 -17.14
CA GLY A 324 -0.90 18.99 -16.28
C GLY A 324 -0.35 18.37 -15.00
N LYS A 325 -0.55 17.05 -14.85
CA LYS A 325 -0.05 16.24 -13.72
C LYS A 325 1.12 15.34 -14.09
N ALA A 326 1.76 15.57 -15.24
CA ALA A 326 2.94 14.84 -15.68
C ALA A 326 4.20 15.72 -15.57
N ALA A 327 5.30 15.12 -15.13
CA ALA A 327 6.62 15.74 -15.10
C ALA A 327 7.64 14.89 -15.86
N HIS A 328 8.47 15.54 -16.66
CA HIS A 328 9.55 14.93 -17.44
C HIS A 328 10.92 15.45 -16.95
N PHE A 329 11.85 14.52 -16.76
CA PHE A 329 13.22 14.77 -16.33
C PHE A 329 14.23 13.94 -17.12
N ASP A 330 15.40 14.50 -17.41
CA ASP A 330 16.58 13.67 -17.61
C ASP A 330 17.05 13.06 -16.28
N PHE A 331 17.57 11.83 -16.31
CA PHE A 331 18.10 11.16 -15.13
C PHE A 331 19.12 12.01 -14.36
N ASN A 332 20.02 12.72 -15.05
CA ASN A 332 21.03 13.54 -14.39
C ASN A 332 20.44 14.82 -13.78
N GLU A 333 19.31 15.30 -14.29
CA GLU A 333 18.61 16.46 -13.71
C GLU A 333 17.87 16.07 -12.43
N LEU A 334 17.28 14.87 -12.41
CA LEU A 334 16.52 14.35 -11.27
C LEU A 334 17.43 13.81 -10.15
N ILE A 335 18.44 13.01 -10.50
CA ILE A 335 19.27 12.24 -9.56
C ILE A 335 20.70 12.79 -9.45
N GLY A 336 21.20 13.44 -10.51
CA GLY A 336 22.55 13.99 -10.57
C GLY A 336 22.73 15.28 -9.76
N ARG A 337 21.63 15.94 -9.36
CA ARG A 337 21.63 17.09 -8.44
C ARG A 337 21.60 16.60 -6.98
N ALA A 338 21.81 17.51 -6.03
CA ALA A 338 21.76 17.21 -4.58
C ALA A 338 20.32 17.02 -4.08
N THR A 339 19.52 16.20 -4.77
CA THR A 339 18.15 15.85 -4.43
C THR A 339 18.11 14.70 -3.42
N GLY A 340 17.05 14.65 -2.61
CA GLY A 340 16.86 13.66 -1.55
C GLY A 340 15.38 13.35 -1.32
N ALA A 341 15.11 12.53 -0.31
CA ALA A 341 13.76 12.00 -0.05
C ALA A 341 12.66 13.07 0.04
N ALA A 342 12.93 14.18 0.71
CA ALA A 342 11.96 15.28 0.85
C ALA A 342 11.59 15.92 -0.49
N ASP A 343 12.53 15.99 -1.44
CA ASP A 343 12.28 16.52 -2.78
C ASP A 343 11.38 15.59 -3.58
N TYR A 344 11.64 14.28 -3.52
CA TYR A 344 10.83 13.29 -4.21
C TYR A 344 9.41 13.25 -3.66
N ILE A 345 9.24 13.34 -2.33
CA ILE A 345 7.92 13.44 -1.68
C ILE A 345 7.17 14.67 -2.16
N GLU A 346 7.85 15.81 -2.30
CA GLU A 346 7.22 17.03 -2.80
C GLU A 346 6.83 16.90 -4.28
N LEU A 347 7.69 16.30 -5.11
CA LEU A 347 7.36 16.05 -6.51
C LEU A 347 6.14 15.14 -6.67
N VAL A 348 6.06 14.01 -5.95
CA VAL A 348 4.93 13.06 -6.05
C VAL A 348 3.63 13.58 -5.44
N ARG A 349 3.66 14.67 -4.67
CA ARG A 349 2.43 15.39 -4.26
C ARG A 349 1.86 16.26 -5.38
N ASN A 350 2.73 16.74 -6.27
CA ASN A 350 2.35 17.69 -7.31
C ASN A 350 2.04 17.00 -8.65
N TYR A 351 2.64 15.83 -8.91
CA TYR A 351 2.51 15.08 -10.15
C TYR A 351 2.09 13.62 -9.92
N ASP A 352 1.25 13.11 -10.82
CA ASP A 352 0.73 11.73 -10.81
C ASP A 352 1.44 10.84 -11.86
N ALA A 353 2.31 11.43 -12.69
CA ALA A 353 3.09 10.74 -13.71
C ALA A 353 4.51 11.32 -13.83
N PHE A 354 5.49 10.41 -13.88
CA PHE A 354 6.90 10.73 -14.00
C PHE A 354 7.48 10.06 -15.24
N ILE A 355 8.07 10.87 -16.10
CA ILE A 355 8.80 10.43 -17.28
C ILE A 355 10.28 10.71 -17.01
N VAL A 356 11.11 9.67 -16.98
CA VAL A 356 12.56 9.81 -16.72
C VAL A 356 13.36 9.27 -17.90
N SER A 357 14.06 10.16 -18.59
CA SER A 357 14.88 9.82 -19.75
C SER A 357 16.33 9.47 -19.36
N ASN A 358 16.99 8.70 -20.24
CA ASN A 358 18.44 8.44 -20.19
C ASN A 358 18.97 7.85 -18.87
N VAL A 359 18.24 6.90 -18.26
CA VAL A 359 18.69 6.20 -17.04
C VAL A 359 19.94 5.37 -17.37
N PRO A 360 21.13 5.69 -16.83
CA PRO A 360 22.35 4.94 -17.10
C PRO A 360 22.38 3.65 -16.28
N GLN A 361 23.28 2.72 -16.65
CA GLN A 361 23.70 1.68 -15.71
C GLN A 361 24.44 2.33 -14.54
N MET A 362 24.06 1.95 -13.32
CA MET A 362 24.68 2.43 -12.09
C MET A 362 25.61 1.34 -11.54
N ASP A 363 26.90 1.50 -11.80
CA ASP A 363 27.97 0.65 -11.27
C ASP A 363 28.42 1.06 -9.85
N HIS A 364 29.40 0.33 -9.29
CA HIS A 364 29.99 0.60 -7.97
C HIS A 364 30.45 2.05 -7.75
N ARG A 365 30.81 2.74 -8.84
CA ARG A 365 31.33 4.11 -8.80
C ARG A 365 30.21 5.14 -8.68
N SER A 366 28.96 4.72 -8.87
CA SER A 366 27.76 5.55 -8.87
C SER A 366 26.72 5.15 -7.79
N ARG A 367 27.16 4.46 -6.72
CA ARG A 367 26.30 4.00 -5.60
C ARG A 367 25.40 5.07 -4.98
N ASP A 368 25.89 6.31 -4.88
CA ASP A 368 25.08 7.43 -4.38
C ASP A 368 23.89 7.75 -5.30
N ARG A 369 24.09 7.67 -6.62
CA ARG A 369 23.02 7.82 -7.63
C ARG A 369 22.03 6.65 -7.55
N ALA A 370 22.52 5.42 -7.41
CA ALA A 370 21.69 4.24 -7.19
C ALA A 370 20.77 4.39 -5.98
N ARG A 371 21.31 4.80 -4.82
CA ARG A 371 20.53 5.00 -3.59
C ARG A 371 19.46 6.08 -3.76
N ARG A 372 19.81 7.19 -4.40
CA ARG A 372 18.85 8.28 -4.69
C ARG A 372 17.76 7.82 -5.65
N PHE A 373 18.11 7.07 -6.68
CA PHE A 373 17.13 6.55 -7.63
C PHE A 373 16.19 5.51 -7.01
N ILE A 374 16.70 4.62 -6.15
CA ILE A 374 15.88 3.71 -5.35
C ILE A 374 14.90 4.50 -4.47
N THR A 375 15.36 5.56 -3.82
CA THR A 375 14.51 6.42 -2.97
C THR A 375 13.43 7.12 -3.80
N PHE A 376 13.75 7.54 -5.02
CA PHE A 376 12.77 8.11 -5.95
C PHE A 376 11.74 7.08 -6.40
N ILE A 377 12.17 5.88 -6.82
CA ILE A 377 11.29 4.75 -7.16
C ILE A 377 10.34 4.46 -6.00
N ASP A 378 10.87 4.48 -4.78
CA ASP A 378 10.09 4.24 -3.58
C ASP A 378 8.98 5.28 -3.39
N ALA A 379 9.32 6.57 -3.55
CA ALA A 379 8.34 7.66 -3.46
C ALA A 379 7.26 7.57 -4.55
N VAL A 380 7.65 7.30 -5.79
CA VAL A 380 6.71 7.15 -6.92
C VAL A 380 5.77 5.98 -6.68
N TYR A 381 6.31 4.83 -6.29
CA TYR A 381 5.53 3.64 -6.00
C TYR A 381 4.54 3.88 -4.84
N GLU A 382 4.98 4.49 -3.74
CA GLU A 382 4.13 4.76 -2.57
C GLU A 382 3.02 5.76 -2.87
N SER A 383 3.30 6.77 -3.70
CA SER A 383 2.29 7.71 -4.21
C SER A 383 1.37 7.11 -5.26
N GLN A 384 1.63 5.87 -5.69
CA GLN A 384 0.83 5.18 -6.70
C GLN A 384 0.85 5.87 -8.08
N ALA A 385 1.87 6.70 -8.33
CA ALA A 385 2.08 7.47 -9.55
C ALA A 385 2.69 6.62 -10.67
N LYS A 386 2.47 7.03 -11.91
CA LYS A 386 2.98 6.31 -13.10
C LYS A 386 4.45 6.63 -13.32
N LEU A 387 5.22 5.62 -13.74
CA LEU A 387 6.63 5.78 -14.07
C LEU A 387 6.92 5.28 -15.49
N VAL A 388 7.47 6.16 -16.32
CA VAL A 388 7.94 5.87 -17.68
C VAL A 388 9.45 6.07 -17.70
N LEU A 389 10.20 5.09 -18.22
CA LEU A 389 11.66 5.10 -18.23
C LEU A 389 12.22 4.81 -19.61
N THR A 390 13.33 5.47 -19.96
CA THR A 390 14.27 4.94 -20.95
C THR A 390 15.60 4.65 -20.29
N SER A 391 16.16 3.46 -20.49
CA SER A 391 17.40 3.03 -19.84
C SER A 391 18.47 2.57 -20.82
N ALA A 392 19.74 2.73 -20.40
CA ALA A 392 20.93 2.33 -21.15
C ALA A 392 21.15 0.82 -21.15
N VAL A 393 20.58 0.13 -20.15
CA VAL A 393 20.63 -1.33 -19.95
C VAL A 393 19.24 -1.84 -19.58
N PRO A 394 18.95 -3.15 -19.70
CA PRO A 394 17.73 -3.74 -19.17
C PRO A 394 17.55 -3.41 -17.67
N LEU A 395 16.30 -3.43 -17.17
CA LEU A 395 16.01 -3.07 -15.78
C LEU A 395 16.78 -3.94 -14.77
N THR A 396 16.93 -5.22 -15.09
CA THR A 396 17.70 -6.24 -14.35
C THR A 396 19.17 -5.86 -14.16
N GLU A 397 19.74 -5.10 -15.08
CA GLU A 397 21.15 -4.68 -15.10
C GLU A 397 21.35 -3.24 -14.61
N LEU A 398 20.29 -2.51 -14.22
CA LEU A 398 20.39 -1.09 -13.84
C LEU A 398 21.34 -0.81 -12.69
N PHE A 399 21.49 -1.75 -11.76
CA PHE A 399 22.29 -1.58 -10.55
C PHE A 399 23.36 -2.66 -10.38
N LEU A 400 23.46 -3.62 -11.31
CA LEU A 400 24.45 -4.69 -11.28
C LEU A 400 25.03 -4.87 -12.68
N SER A 401 26.35 -5.09 -12.76
CA SER A 401 26.98 -5.46 -14.02
C SER A 401 26.64 -6.90 -14.41
N ARG A 402 26.65 -7.19 -15.71
CA ARG A 402 26.34 -8.54 -16.22
C ARG A 402 27.32 -9.59 -15.67
N GLU A 403 28.57 -9.23 -15.46
CA GLU A 403 29.57 -10.11 -14.85
C GLU A 403 29.24 -10.46 -13.39
N GLU A 404 28.66 -9.53 -12.65
CA GLU A 404 28.22 -9.76 -11.27
C GLU A 404 26.95 -10.60 -11.20
N VAL A 405 26.04 -10.38 -12.15
CA VAL A 405 24.84 -11.20 -12.33
C VAL A 405 25.25 -12.64 -12.68
N ASP A 406 26.15 -12.83 -13.63
CA ASP A 406 26.66 -14.15 -14.04
C ASP A 406 27.44 -14.84 -12.92
N ALA A 407 28.23 -14.10 -12.14
CA ALA A 407 28.95 -14.63 -10.98
C ALA A 407 28.00 -15.06 -9.86
N ALA A 408 26.92 -14.30 -9.63
CA ALA A 408 25.86 -14.70 -8.73
C ALA A 408 25.18 -15.99 -9.24
N ILE A 409 24.75 -16.04 -10.50
CA ILE A 409 24.08 -17.22 -11.06
C ILE A 409 24.96 -18.47 -10.94
N LYS A 410 26.25 -18.40 -11.29
CA LYS A 410 27.21 -19.51 -11.15
C LYS A 410 27.33 -20.00 -9.71
N GLN A 411 27.48 -19.08 -8.77
CA GLN A 411 27.63 -19.45 -7.36
C GLN A 411 26.33 -20.03 -6.75
N ALA A 412 25.16 -19.66 -7.25
CA ALA A 412 23.88 -20.23 -6.83
C ALA A 412 23.73 -21.67 -7.35
N ALA A 413 24.13 -21.91 -8.59
CA ALA A 413 24.10 -23.24 -9.19
C ALA A 413 25.05 -24.22 -8.49
N ASP A 414 26.25 -23.77 -8.12
CA ASP A 414 27.22 -24.57 -7.36
C ASP A 414 26.68 -24.99 -5.98
N LYS A 415 25.76 -24.21 -5.41
CA LYS A 415 25.10 -24.50 -4.13
C LYS A 415 23.83 -25.35 -4.24
N GLY A 416 23.48 -25.79 -5.44
CA GLY A 416 22.37 -26.72 -5.66
C GLY A 416 21.03 -26.07 -5.98
N ASP A 417 20.98 -24.77 -6.27
CA ASP A 417 19.76 -24.10 -6.74
C ASP A 417 19.37 -24.61 -8.13
N SER A 418 18.16 -25.19 -8.25
CA SER A 418 17.67 -25.80 -9.48
C SER A 418 17.40 -24.78 -10.58
N ASN A 419 16.99 -23.56 -10.23
CA ASN A 419 16.70 -22.48 -11.18
C ASN A 419 18.01 -21.89 -11.72
N ALA A 420 19.02 -21.72 -10.86
CA ALA A 420 20.35 -21.28 -11.27
C ALA A 420 21.09 -22.32 -12.13
N LYS A 421 20.88 -23.63 -11.87
CA LYS A 421 21.41 -24.70 -12.73
C LYS A 421 20.75 -24.73 -14.11
N ALA A 422 19.45 -24.46 -14.19
CA ALA A 422 18.75 -24.36 -15.47
C ALA A 422 19.28 -23.18 -16.32
N ALA A 423 19.53 -22.04 -15.67
CA ALA A 423 20.11 -20.84 -16.30
C ALA A 423 21.47 -21.06 -16.99
N LEU A 424 22.34 -21.89 -16.38
CA LEU A 424 23.67 -22.18 -16.93
C LEU A 424 23.66 -23.18 -18.08
N HIS A 425 22.60 -24.00 -18.18
CA HIS A 425 22.59 -25.19 -19.03
C HIS A 425 21.75 -25.02 -20.31
N ASP A 426 20.79 -24.08 -20.30
CA ASP A 426 19.84 -23.91 -21.41
C ASP A 426 20.05 -22.62 -22.22
N GLY A 427 20.98 -21.75 -21.81
CA GLY A 427 21.16 -20.43 -22.46
C GLY A 427 19.89 -19.57 -22.43
N SER A 428 19.00 -19.84 -21.45
CA SER A 428 17.82 -19.03 -21.21
C SER A 428 18.24 -17.59 -20.94
N ASP A 429 17.46 -16.64 -21.44
CA ASP A 429 17.75 -15.22 -21.29
C ASP A 429 18.03 -14.93 -19.81
N VAL A 430 19.21 -14.40 -19.53
CA VAL A 430 19.68 -14.03 -18.18
C VAL A 430 18.64 -13.16 -17.47
N ASP A 431 17.86 -12.41 -18.24
CA ASP A 431 16.72 -11.60 -17.80
C ASP A 431 15.57 -12.42 -17.20
N ASP A 432 15.18 -13.56 -17.77
CA ASP A 432 14.09 -14.40 -17.26
C ASP A 432 14.51 -15.13 -15.96
N VAL A 433 15.78 -15.53 -15.91
CA VAL A 433 16.38 -16.14 -14.72
C VAL A 433 16.49 -15.10 -13.62
N MET A 434 17.01 -13.90 -13.91
CA MET A 434 17.06 -12.78 -12.96
C MET A 434 15.68 -12.36 -12.50
N ARG A 435 14.67 -12.42 -13.37
CA ARG A 435 13.27 -12.16 -13.00
C ARG A 435 12.77 -13.19 -11.99
N GLN A 436 12.96 -14.48 -12.25
CA GLN A 436 12.64 -15.56 -11.28
C GLN A 436 13.46 -15.46 -9.98
N MET A 437 14.71 -15.05 -10.08
CA MET A 437 15.65 -14.86 -8.99
C MET A 437 15.30 -13.65 -8.11
N MET A 438 14.79 -12.56 -8.69
CA MET A 438 14.28 -11.40 -7.97
C MET A 438 12.91 -11.70 -7.33
N ASP A 439 12.14 -12.62 -7.91
CA ASP A 439 10.83 -13.05 -7.41
C ASP A 439 10.94 -13.94 -6.15
N ASP A 440 12.03 -14.72 -6.01
CA ASP A 440 12.42 -15.49 -4.81
C ASP A 440 13.32 -14.66 -3.87
N LEU A 441 12.76 -13.59 -3.30
CA LEU A 441 13.41 -12.66 -2.34
C LEU A 441 14.23 -13.35 -1.22
N GLY A 442 13.88 -14.58 -0.85
CA GLY A 442 14.55 -15.36 0.20
C GLY A 442 15.82 -16.08 -0.25
N MET A 443 15.85 -16.67 -1.44
CA MET A 443 17.02 -17.46 -1.91
C MET A 443 18.12 -16.55 -2.49
N ASN A 444 17.72 -15.42 -3.05
CA ASN A 444 18.61 -14.56 -3.81
C ASN A 444 19.27 -13.44 -2.99
N MET A 445 18.77 -13.17 -1.79
CA MET A 445 19.39 -12.23 -0.86
C MET A 445 20.78 -12.72 -0.40
N ASN A 446 20.97 -14.03 -0.26
CA ASN A 446 22.29 -14.62 0.02
C ASN A 446 23.29 -14.50 -1.15
N MET A 447 22.79 -14.21 -2.35
CA MET A 447 23.57 -14.04 -3.58
C MET A 447 23.99 -12.58 -3.76
N LEU A 448 23.05 -11.64 -3.59
CA LEU A 448 23.32 -10.20 -3.60
C LEU A 448 24.24 -9.76 -2.45
N LYS A 449 24.12 -10.38 -1.28
CA LYS A 449 25.01 -10.18 -0.10
C LYS A 449 26.48 -10.48 -0.37
N LYS A 450 26.80 -11.23 -1.42
CA LYS A 450 28.18 -11.60 -1.79
C LYS A 450 28.74 -10.78 -2.94
N SER A 451 27.93 -9.92 -3.56
CA SER A 451 28.43 -8.90 -4.48
C SER A 451 29.16 -7.80 -3.68
N ASN A 452 30.31 -7.33 -4.17
CA ASN A 452 31.04 -6.23 -3.53
C ASN A 452 30.33 -4.86 -3.67
N PHE A 453 29.12 -4.84 -4.24
CA PHE A 453 28.40 -3.62 -4.61
C PHE A 453 27.73 -2.94 -3.42
N PHE A 454 27.23 -3.75 -2.49
CA PHE A 454 26.50 -3.25 -1.33
C PHE A 454 27.38 -3.34 -0.10
N SER A 455 27.54 -2.23 0.63
CA SER A 455 28.36 -2.21 1.85
C SER A 455 27.64 -2.81 3.06
N GLY A 456 26.42 -3.34 2.89
CA GLY A 456 25.64 -3.96 3.95
C GLY A 456 24.31 -4.59 3.46
N ASP A 457 23.73 -5.40 4.32
CA ASP A 457 22.49 -6.17 4.08
C ASP A 457 21.28 -5.29 3.68
N GLU A 458 21.25 -4.04 4.15
CA GLU A 458 20.15 -3.10 3.89
C GLU A 458 20.10 -2.60 2.45
N GLU A 459 21.25 -2.39 1.81
CA GLU A 459 21.28 -1.84 0.45
C GLU A 459 20.92 -2.89 -0.60
N ALA A 460 21.35 -4.15 -0.40
CA ALA A 460 20.93 -5.27 -1.23
C ALA A 460 19.41 -5.49 -1.17
N PHE A 461 18.83 -5.34 0.03
CA PHE A 461 17.39 -5.40 0.21
C PHE A 461 16.66 -4.24 -0.46
N ALA A 462 17.18 -3.01 -0.33
CA ALA A 462 16.62 -1.83 -0.99
C ALA A 462 16.62 -1.96 -2.53
N PHE A 463 17.68 -2.54 -3.09
CA PHE A 463 17.79 -2.81 -4.52
C PHE A 463 16.78 -3.85 -5.01
N ALA A 464 16.72 -5.04 -4.38
CA ALA A 464 15.77 -6.09 -4.76
C ALA A 464 14.31 -5.57 -4.70
N ARG A 465 14.01 -4.78 -3.67
CA ARG A 465 12.72 -4.10 -3.50
C ARG A 465 12.45 -3.10 -4.64
N ALA A 466 13.44 -2.30 -5.04
CA ALA A 466 13.28 -1.34 -6.14
C ALA A 466 12.98 -2.02 -7.48
N LEU A 467 13.67 -3.12 -7.80
CA LEU A 467 13.39 -3.89 -9.02
C LEU A 467 12.00 -4.53 -9.02
N SER A 468 11.57 -5.06 -7.88
CA SER A 468 10.21 -5.59 -7.72
C SER A 468 9.16 -4.50 -7.97
N ARG A 469 9.35 -3.32 -7.37
CA ARG A 469 8.48 -2.13 -7.57
C ARG A 469 8.47 -1.69 -9.04
N LEU A 470 9.63 -1.64 -9.70
CA LEU A 470 9.72 -1.31 -11.13
C LEU A 470 8.94 -2.32 -11.99
N SER A 471 9.11 -3.62 -11.74
CA SER A 471 8.38 -4.69 -12.46
C SER A 471 6.86 -4.53 -12.32
N GLU A 472 6.38 -4.22 -11.11
CA GLU A 472 4.97 -3.99 -10.85
C GLU A 472 4.43 -2.73 -11.54
N MET A 473 5.15 -1.60 -11.41
CA MET A 473 4.79 -0.33 -12.07
C MET A 473 4.78 -0.44 -13.59
N GLY A 474 5.57 -1.35 -14.15
CA GLY A 474 5.59 -1.65 -15.58
C GLY A 474 4.42 -2.51 -16.06
N SER A 475 3.56 -3.00 -15.17
CA SER A 475 2.43 -3.85 -15.54
C SER A 475 1.26 -3.05 -16.11
N GLN A 476 0.54 -3.62 -17.07
CA GLN A 476 -0.62 -2.98 -17.70
C GLN A 476 -1.67 -2.53 -16.67
N MET A 477 -1.95 -3.38 -15.67
CA MET A 477 -2.90 -3.08 -14.59
C MET A 477 -2.49 -1.84 -13.79
N TYR A 478 -1.20 -1.69 -13.49
CA TYR A 478 -0.71 -0.54 -12.73
C TYR A 478 -0.84 0.75 -13.53
N VAL A 479 -0.46 0.72 -14.82
CA VAL A 479 -0.49 1.89 -15.70
C VAL A 479 -1.92 2.32 -16.03
N GLU A 480 -2.83 1.38 -16.26
CA GLU A 480 -4.23 1.64 -16.60
C GLU A 480 -5.10 2.09 -15.41
N ARG A 481 -4.63 1.86 -14.18
CA ARG A 481 -5.34 2.29 -12.98
C ARG A 481 -5.56 3.81 -12.97
N GLY A 482 -6.81 4.21 -12.74
CA GLY A 482 -7.17 5.63 -12.65
C GLY A 482 -7.19 6.37 -14.00
N MET A 483 -6.94 5.71 -15.14
CA MET A 483 -7.03 6.32 -16.47
C MET A 483 -8.45 6.45 -17.03
N GLY A 484 -9.49 6.09 -16.26
CA GLY A 484 -10.89 6.15 -16.72
C GLY A 484 -11.27 5.11 -17.79
N LEU A 485 -10.32 4.28 -18.23
CA LEU A 485 -10.50 3.17 -19.18
C LEU A 485 -11.50 2.11 -18.66
N GLU A 486 -11.69 2.04 -17.34
CA GLU A 486 -12.61 1.11 -16.69
C GLU A 486 -14.07 1.56 -16.73
N HIS A 487 -14.35 2.86 -16.91
CA HIS A 487 -15.70 3.42 -16.66
C HIS A 487 -16.33 4.21 -17.81
N LYS A 488 -15.61 4.50 -18.90
CA LYS A 488 -16.16 5.21 -20.06
C LYS A 488 -15.87 4.50 -21.38
N GLY A 489 -16.62 3.42 -21.67
CA GLY A 489 -16.84 2.92 -23.04
C GLY A 489 -15.64 2.97 -23.99
N GLY A 490 -14.45 2.65 -23.48
CA GLY A 490 -13.16 3.03 -24.06
C GLY A 490 -12.77 2.22 -25.30
N LYS A 491 -13.72 1.82 -26.14
CA LYS A 491 -13.38 1.12 -27.40
C LYS A 491 -12.46 1.97 -28.27
N LYS A 492 -12.70 3.28 -28.39
CA LYS A 492 -11.84 4.15 -29.21
C LYS A 492 -10.45 4.38 -28.62
N GLU A 493 -10.33 4.58 -27.32
CA GLU A 493 -9.04 4.79 -26.63
C GLU A 493 -8.26 3.47 -26.49
N LYS A 494 -8.95 2.35 -26.22
CA LYS A 494 -8.39 0.99 -26.23
C LYS A 494 -7.98 0.56 -27.63
N GLU A 495 -8.75 0.89 -28.68
CA GLU A 495 -8.37 0.66 -30.08
C GLU A 495 -7.21 1.56 -30.51
N HIS A 496 -7.17 2.82 -30.06
CA HIS A 496 -6.04 3.71 -30.29
C HIS A 496 -4.78 3.18 -29.59
N PHE A 497 -4.87 2.79 -28.32
CA PHE A 497 -3.80 2.16 -27.56
C PHE A 497 -3.34 0.83 -28.19
N SER A 498 -4.28 -0.01 -28.64
CA SER A 498 -3.99 -1.27 -29.32
C SER A 498 -3.32 -1.05 -30.68
N LYS A 499 -3.72 -0.04 -31.46
CA LYS A 499 -3.10 0.33 -32.74
C LYS A 499 -1.71 0.92 -32.56
N VAL A 500 -1.54 1.75 -31.53
CA VAL A 500 -0.23 2.32 -31.17
C VAL A 500 0.73 1.20 -30.75
N ARG A 501 0.24 0.21 -30.00
CA ARG A 501 1.02 -0.96 -29.57
C ARG A 501 1.40 -1.90 -30.72
N SER A 502 0.49 -2.15 -31.67
CA SER A 502 0.81 -2.97 -32.85
C SER A 502 1.89 -2.30 -33.70
N LYS A 503 1.82 -0.98 -33.84
CA LYS A 503 2.82 -0.18 -34.54
C LYS A 503 4.17 -0.19 -33.82
N TRP A 504 4.16 -0.14 -32.48
CA TRP A 504 5.37 -0.29 -31.66
C TRP A 504 6.05 -1.66 -31.85
N LYS A 505 5.29 -2.76 -31.93
CA LYS A 505 5.83 -4.11 -32.22
C LYS A 505 6.42 -4.24 -33.64
N GLU A 506 5.90 -3.48 -34.59
CA GLU A 506 6.43 -3.44 -35.96
C GLU A 506 7.68 -2.57 -36.07
N ASP A 507 7.77 -1.48 -35.30
CA ASP A 507 8.92 -0.56 -35.30
C ASP A 507 10.09 -1.04 -34.39
N SER A 508 9.88 -2.06 -33.55
CA SER A 508 10.88 -2.64 -32.63
C SER A 508 11.36 -4.04 -33.01
N MET A 509 10.84 -4.60 -34.12
CA MET A 509 11.47 -5.70 -34.87
C MET A 509 12.35 -5.13 -35.97
#